data_AF-A0A6N0HSX4-F1
#
_entry.id   AF-A0A6N0HSX4-F1
#
_cell.length_a   1.000
_cell.length_b   1.000
_cell.length_c   1.000
_cell.angle_alpha   90.00
_cell.angle_beta   90.00
_cell.angle_gamma   90.00
#
_symmetry.space_group_name_H-M   'P 1'
#
loop_
_entity.id
_entity.type
_entity.pdbx_description
1 polymer ?
#
loop_
_entity_poly.entity_id
_entity_poly.type
_entity_poly.pdbx_seq_one_letter_code
_entity_poly.pdbx_strand_id
1 'polypeptide(L)'
;MPIHAKNRWVIKVDADELLCWPNSLNEGLSGLTKKAEQRGITSFFTPMIDLYAEQSISSSARYQSGQPFQKSCHLADPVDTYVAKWQTNGYLRIFGGPRMRHNPDEGLGPLMTKQALFFYSDGPLKFANPHALTDPRPSPLVAPLLHFKFLSDFEEKCDKAIIENKHWNNASEYRQYKANNIFEIEMKTEDSIAINSDQDLQPYINAFTDVIKRGPHPSLNQHSEKPSA
;
A
#
# COMPACT_ATOMS: atom_id res chain seq x y z
N MET A 1 -4.85 -20.34 3.07
CA MET A 1 -4.87 -20.12 1.60
C MET A 1 -5.41 -21.37 0.93
N PRO A 2 -6.10 -21.25 -0.22
CA PRO A 2 -6.64 -22.41 -0.93
C PRO A 2 -5.56 -23.36 -1.48
N ILE A 3 -5.91 -24.63 -1.71
CA ILE A 3 -4.98 -25.64 -2.25
C ILE A 3 -4.38 -25.27 -3.60
N HIS A 4 -5.11 -24.53 -4.44
CA HIS A 4 -4.64 -24.09 -5.75
C HIS A 4 -3.48 -23.10 -5.69
N ALA A 5 -3.25 -22.44 -4.54
CA ALA A 5 -2.12 -21.54 -4.34
C ALA A 5 -0.82 -22.28 -3.98
N LYS A 6 -0.90 -23.57 -3.60
CA LYS A 6 0.24 -24.31 -3.05
C LYS A 6 1.37 -24.43 -4.08
N ASN A 7 2.59 -24.14 -3.63
CA ASN A 7 3.84 -24.13 -4.40
C ASN A 7 3.79 -23.19 -5.61
N ARG A 8 3.16 -22.02 -5.44
CA ARG A 8 3.03 -21.00 -6.49
C ARG A 8 3.23 -19.61 -5.93
N TRP A 9 3.63 -18.69 -6.81
CA TRP A 9 3.47 -17.26 -6.56
C TRP A 9 1.99 -16.90 -6.53
N VAL A 10 1.61 -16.15 -5.52
CA VAL A 10 0.27 -15.62 -5.32
C VAL A 10 0.34 -14.11 -5.40
N ILE A 11 -0.53 -13.54 -6.23
CA ILE A 11 -0.87 -12.13 -6.18
C ILE A 11 -2.23 -11.96 -5.50
N LYS A 12 -2.30 -11.07 -4.51
CA LYS A 12 -3.54 -10.71 -3.81
C LYS A 12 -3.66 -9.19 -3.75
N VAL A 13 -4.48 -8.64 -4.63
CA VAL A 13 -4.76 -7.21 -4.78
C VAL A 13 -6.26 -6.97 -4.82
N ASP A 14 -6.68 -5.77 -4.45
CA ASP A 14 -8.07 -5.33 -4.60
C ASP A 14 -8.32 -4.84 -6.04
N ALA A 15 -9.60 -4.67 -6.42
CA ALA A 15 -9.96 -4.34 -7.81
C ALA A 15 -9.48 -2.95 -8.26
N ASP A 16 -9.18 -2.07 -7.31
CA ASP A 16 -8.66 -0.72 -7.47
C ASP A 16 -7.15 -0.63 -7.15
N GLU A 17 -6.43 -1.76 -7.19
CA GLU A 17 -4.99 -1.81 -6.96
C GLU A 17 -4.24 -2.40 -8.17
N LEU A 18 -3.13 -1.75 -8.54
CA LEU A 18 -2.21 -2.25 -9.58
C LEU A 18 -0.80 -2.43 -9.02
N LEU A 19 -0.28 -3.66 -9.08
CA LEU A 19 1.13 -3.93 -8.79
C LEU A 19 2.00 -3.40 -9.93
N CYS A 20 2.90 -2.47 -9.61
CA CYS A 20 3.72 -1.79 -10.58
C CYS A 20 5.17 -1.73 -10.11
N TRP A 21 6.10 -1.80 -11.06
CA TRP A 21 7.54 -1.68 -10.86
C TRP A 21 8.19 -1.24 -12.19
N PRO A 22 9.42 -0.71 -12.18
CA PRO A 22 10.11 -0.30 -13.40
C PRO A 22 10.18 -1.44 -14.43
N ASN A 23 9.77 -1.15 -15.67
CA ASN A 23 9.66 -2.10 -16.78
C ASN A 23 8.59 -3.21 -16.59
N SER A 24 7.58 -2.97 -15.76
CA SER A 24 6.57 -3.98 -15.40
C SER A 24 5.77 -4.54 -16.58
N LEU A 25 5.41 -3.69 -17.56
CA LEU A 25 4.63 -4.10 -18.73
C LEU A 25 5.40 -5.08 -19.64
N ASN A 26 6.72 -4.89 -19.77
CA ASN A 26 7.56 -5.76 -20.61
C ASN A 26 8.02 -7.01 -19.85
N GLU A 27 8.33 -6.86 -18.56
CA GLU A 27 8.83 -7.96 -17.74
C GLU A 27 7.73 -8.95 -17.36
N GLY A 28 6.54 -8.44 -17.05
CA GLY A 28 5.43 -9.21 -16.51
C GLY A 28 5.75 -9.87 -15.16
N LEU A 29 4.72 -10.46 -14.53
CA LEU A 29 4.88 -11.13 -13.25
C LEU A 29 5.91 -12.27 -13.31
N SER A 30 5.97 -13.01 -14.42
CA SER A 30 6.91 -14.13 -14.56
C SER A 30 8.37 -13.70 -14.53
N GLY A 31 8.71 -12.54 -15.13
CA GLY A 31 10.07 -12.02 -15.07
C GLY A 31 10.42 -11.58 -13.64
N LEU A 32 9.49 -10.86 -13.01
CA LEU A 32 9.67 -10.34 -11.65
C LEU A 32 9.89 -11.48 -10.65
N THR A 33 9.06 -12.53 -10.69
CA THR A 33 9.17 -13.66 -9.77
C THR A 33 10.41 -14.50 -10.04
N LYS A 34 10.81 -14.68 -11.30
CA LYS A 34 12.06 -15.39 -11.64
C LYS A 34 13.29 -14.68 -11.08
N LYS A 35 13.35 -13.36 -11.13
CA LYS A 35 14.43 -12.58 -10.50
C LYS A 35 14.47 -12.75 -8.98
N ALA A 36 13.30 -12.86 -8.33
CA ALA A 36 13.22 -13.12 -6.90
C ALA A 36 13.70 -14.54 -6.56
N GLU A 37 13.26 -15.55 -7.32
CA GLU A 37 13.67 -16.95 -7.16
C GLU A 37 15.18 -17.13 -7.29
N GLN A 38 15.81 -16.48 -8.27
CA GLN A 38 17.27 -16.49 -8.45
C GLN A 38 18.03 -15.93 -7.23
N ARG A 39 17.39 -15.12 -6.40
CA ARG A 39 17.93 -14.55 -5.17
C ARG A 39 17.49 -15.30 -3.91
N GLY A 40 16.71 -16.38 -4.05
CA GLY A 40 16.11 -17.10 -2.92
C GLY A 40 15.03 -16.31 -2.17
N ILE A 41 14.47 -15.28 -2.79
CA ILE A 41 13.48 -14.39 -2.18
C ILE A 41 12.06 -14.86 -2.55
N THR A 42 11.20 -14.97 -1.54
CA THR A 42 9.86 -15.57 -1.66
C THR A 42 8.72 -14.58 -1.39
N SER A 43 9.01 -13.29 -1.23
CA SER A 43 8.00 -12.25 -1.06
C SER A 43 8.51 -10.91 -1.55
N PHE A 44 7.59 -9.96 -1.73
CA PHE A 44 7.90 -8.56 -2.00
C PHE A 44 7.33 -7.69 -0.88
N PHE A 45 8.03 -6.60 -0.59
CA PHE A 45 7.48 -5.51 0.20
C PHE A 45 6.66 -4.63 -0.73
N THR A 46 5.34 -4.56 -0.49
CA THR A 46 4.40 -3.93 -1.41
C THR A 46 3.75 -2.70 -0.73
N PRO A 47 4.44 -1.54 -0.72
CA PRO A 47 3.86 -0.29 -0.23
C PRO A 47 2.81 0.22 -1.21
N MET A 48 1.70 0.72 -0.69
CA MET A 48 0.67 1.39 -1.46
C MET A 48 1.05 2.84 -1.69
N ILE A 49 0.70 3.33 -2.87
CA ILE A 49 0.78 4.73 -3.27
C ILE A 49 -0.63 5.12 -3.70
N ASP A 50 -1.30 5.95 -2.90
CA ASP A 50 -2.66 6.37 -3.23
C ASP A 50 -2.61 7.41 -4.35
N LEU A 51 -3.42 7.17 -5.39
CA LEU A 51 -3.54 8.07 -6.53
C LEU A 51 -4.84 8.85 -6.48
N TYR A 52 -4.77 10.11 -6.94
CA TYR A 52 -5.90 11.03 -6.99
C TYR A 52 -5.91 11.86 -8.29
N ALA A 53 -7.06 12.47 -8.56
CA ALA A 53 -7.26 13.43 -9.65
C ALA A 53 -6.76 14.83 -9.22
N GLU A 54 -6.65 15.76 -10.16
CA GLU A 54 -6.33 17.14 -9.78
C GLU A 54 -7.47 17.77 -8.97
N GLN A 55 -8.71 17.57 -9.46
CA GLN A 55 -9.91 18.16 -8.91
C GLN A 55 -10.36 17.48 -7.60
N SER A 56 -11.42 18.02 -6.99
CA SER A 56 -12.10 17.35 -5.89
C SER A 56 -12.76 16.05 -6.36
N ILE A 57 -13.04 15.15 -5.41
CA ILE A 57 -13.68 13.85 -5.70
C ILE A 57 -15.06 14.08 -6.32
N SER A 58 -15.85 15.02 -5.77
CA SER A 58 -17.20 15.34 -6.25
C SER A 58 -17.23 15.97 -7.64
N SER A 59 -16.16 16.67 -8.04
CA SER A 59 -16.03 17.28 -9.37
C SER A 59 -15.28 16.41 -10.39
N SER A 60 -14.73 15.28 -9.96
CA SER A 60 -14.01 14.34 -10.82
C SER A 60 -14.96 13.57 -11.74
N ALA A 61 -14.53 13.32 -12.98
CA ALA A 61 -15.30 12.53 -13.93
C ALA A 61 -15.52 11.10 -13.42
N ARG A 62 -16.73 10.56 -13.65
CA ARG A 62 -17.05 9.17 -13.31
C ARG A 62 -16.11 8.19 -14.01
N TYR A 63 -15.49 7.31 -13.23
CA TYR A 63 -14.77 6.17 -13.80
C TYR A 63 -15.74 5.27 -14.57
N GLN A 64 -15.31 4.79 -15.74
CA GLN A 64 -16.06 3.83 -16.54
C GLN A 64 -15.31 2.51 -16.54
N SER A 65 -16.02 1.40 -16.39
CA SER A 65 -15.36 0.09 -16.37
C SER A 65 -14.57 -0.17 -17.66
N GLY A 66 -13.35 -0.67 -17.52
CA GLY A 66 -12.48 -1.05 -18.64
C GLY A 66 -11.57 0.06 -19.16
N GLN A 67 -11.72 1.32 -18.74
CA GLN A 67 -10.70 2.33 -19.01
C GLN A 67 -9.53 2.22 -18.01
N PRO A 68 -8.30 2.59 -18.43
CA PRO A 68 -7.16 2.65 -17.52
C PRO A 68 -7.42 3.63 -16.38
N PHE A 69 -7.18 3.21 -15.14
CA PHE A 69 -7.40 4.06 -13.97
C PHE A 69 -6.56 5.35 -13.99
N GLN A 70 -5.40 5.33 -14.63
CA GLN A 70 -4.50 6.48 -14.79
C GLN A 70 -5.17 7.66 -15.51
N LYS A 71 -6.23 7.43 -16.29
CA LYS A 71 -7.02 8.51 -16.89
C LYS A 71 -7.86 9.28 -15.87
N SER A 72 -8.21 8.65 -14.75
CA SER A 72 -8.97 9.26 -13.67
C SER A 72 -8.06 9.83 -12.59
N CYS A 73 -7.02 9.09 -12.20
CA CYS A 73 -6.11 9.48 -11.13
C CYS A 73 -4.67 9.16 -11.50
N HIS A 74 -3.80 10.17 -11.46
CA HIS A 74 -2.38 10.01 -11.80
C HIS A 74 -1.47 10.86 -10.91
N LEU A 75 -2.02 11.62 -9.97
CA LEU A 75 -1.23 12.37 -8.99
C LEU A 75 -1.05 11.56 -7.72
N ALA A 76 0.10 11.75 -7.07
CA ALA A 76 0.45 11.17 -5.78
C ALA A 76 1.09 12.23 -4.87
N ASP A 77 1.01 12.02 -3.56
CA ASP A 77 1.82 12.79 -2.59
C ASP A 77 3.27 12.29 -2.65
N PRO A 78 4.29 13.17 -2.59
CA PRO A 78 5.69 12.79 -2.71
C PRO A 78 6.15 11.86 -1.59
N VAL A 79 7.19 11.08 -1.85
CA VAL A 79 7.65 10.00 -0.94
C VAL A 79 8.10 10.49 0.43
N ASP A 80 8.56 11.74 0.55
CA ASP A 80 8.99 12.34 1.82
C ASP A 80 7.82 12.63 2.78
N THR A 81 6.58 12.64 2.29
CA THR A 81 5.37 12.67 3.13
C THR A 81 5.10 11.33 3.82
N TYR A 82 5.80 10.26 3.45
CA TYR A 82 5.59 8.93 4.02
C TYR A 82 6.45 8.72 5.27
N VAL A 83 5.84 8.12 6.28
CA VAL A 83 6.48 7.77 7.55
C VAL A 83 6.65 6.26 7.62
N ALA A 84 7.90 5.81 7.79
CA ALA A 84 8.21 4.41 7.99
C ALA A 84 8.50 4.13 9.48
N LYS A 85 7.80 3.16 10.07
CA LYS A 85 7.96 2.75 11.47
C LYS A 85 8.21 1.26 11.61
N TRP A 86 9.41 0.92 12.09
CA TRP A 86 9.71 -0.42 12.58
C TRP A 86 8.95 -0.69 13.87
N GLN A 87 8.34 -1.86 13.93
CA GLN A 87 7.63 -2.37 15.09
C GLN A 87 8.56 -3.26 15.92
N THR A 88 8.29 -3.40 17.22
CA THR A 88 9.08 -4.26 18.12
C THR A 88 9.04 -5.74 17.74
N ASN A 89 8.00 -6.17 17.04
CA ASN A 89 7.86 -7.53 16.50
C ASN A 89 8.51 -7.69 15.11
N GLY A 90 9.31 -6.72 14.65
CA GLY A 90 10.11 -6.79 13.42
C GLY A 90 9.40 -6.30 12.15
N TYR A 91 8.09 -6.05 12.17
CA TYR A 91 7.38 -5.56 10.99
C TYR A 91 7.77 -4.12 10.67
N LEU A 92 7.87 -3.82 9.37
CA LEU A 92 7.96 -2.45 8.88
C LEU A 92 6.58 -1.97 8.41
N ARG A 93 6.08 -0.90 9.03
CA ARG A 93 4.81 -0.27 8.65
C ARG A 93 5.06 1.07 8.00
N ILE A 94 4.43 1.29 6.85
CA ILE A 94 4.42 2.57 6.15
C ILE A 94 3.08 3.25 6.40
N PHE A 95 3.14 4.56 6.56
CA PHE A 95 2.03 5.50 6.70
C PHE A 95 2.30 6.69 5.78
N GLY A 96 1.28 7.42 5.37
CA GLY A 96 1.48 8.62 4.57
C GLY A 96 0.41 8.87 3.52
N GLY A 97 0.76 9.75 2.59
CA GLY A 97 -0.09 10.13 1.46
C GLY A 97 -1.39 10.81 1.86
N PRO A 98 -2.35 10.90 0.91
CA PRO A 98 -3.63 11.57 1.09
C PRO A 98 -4.42 11.00 2.27
N ARG A 99 -4.31 9.69 2.53
CA ARG A 99 -5.02 9.07 3.64
C ARG A 99 -4.56 9.53 5.01
N MET A 100 -3.29 9.93 5.17
CA MET A 100 -2.79 10.58 6.38
C MET A 100 -3.10 12.08 6.36
N ARG A 101 -2.88 12.75 5.24
CA ARG A 101 -3.11 14.19 5.05
C ARG A 101 -4.57 14.60 5.33
N HIS A 102 -5.53 13.77 4.96
CA HIS A 102 -6.95 14.03 5.11
C HIS A 102 -7.60 13.43 6.37
N ASN A 103 -6.82 12.74 7.23
CA ASN A 103 -7.26 12.20 8.52
C ASN A 103 -6.28 12.57 9.65
N PRO A 104 -6.06 13.87 9.92
CA PRO A 104 -5.07 14.31 10.91
C PRO A 104 -5.38 13.83 12.34
N ASP A 105 -6.65 13.67 12.73
CA ASP A 105 -6.98 13.24 14.11
C ASP A 105 -6.82 11.72 14.33
N GLU A 106 -6.61 10.92 13.28
CA GLU A 106 -6.22 9.49 13.37
C GLU A 106 -4.69 9.31 13.50
N GLY A 107 -3.95 10.41 13.67
CA GLY A 107 -2.50 10.39 13.84
C GLY A 107 -1.77 10.02 12.55
N LEU A 108 -1.29 8.78 12.44
CA LEU A 108 -0.58 8.32 11.23
C LEU A 108 -1.51 7.86 10.12
N GLY A 109 -2.81 7.77 10.40
CA GLY A 109 -3.78 7.25 9.46
C GLY A 109 -3.59 5.75 9.15
N PRO A 110 -4.23 5.27 8.06
CA PRO A 110 -4.25 3.86 7.68
C PRO A 110 -2.88 3.30 7.27
N LEU A 111 -2.73 1.98 7.39
CA LEU A 111 -1.52 1.29 6.92
C LEU A 111 -1.40 1.40 5.39
N MET A 112 -0.24 1.86 4.95
CA MET A 112 0.17 1.92 3.56
C MET A 112 0.94 0.65 3.13
N THR A 113 1.33 -0.24 4.04
CA THR A 113 1.95 -1.53 3.67
C THR A 113 0.88 -2.58 3.39
N LYS A 114 0.87 -3.21 2.21
CA LYS A 114 0.09 -4.43 1.96
C LYS A 114 1.05 -5.60 1.72
N GLN A 115 0.54 -6.83 1.75
CA GLN A 115 1.22 -8.02 1.27
C GLN A 115 0.51 -8.55 0.02
N ALA A 116 0.96 -8.12 -1.15
CA ALA A 116 0.32 -8.48 -2.41
C ALA A 116 1.01 -9.62 -3.15
N LEU A 117 2.35 -9.75 -3.10
CA LEU A 117 3.07 -10.76 -3.89
C LEU A 117 4.00 -11.63 -3.03
N PHE A 118 3.73 -12.93 -2.99
CA PHE A 118 4.50 -13.90 -2.22
C PHE A 118 4.38 -15.32 -2.77
N PHE A 119 5.37 -16.15 -2.53
CA PHE A 119 5.36 -17.57 -2.83
C PHE A 119 4.72 -18.34 -1.68
N TYR A 120 3.64 -19.07 -1.97
CA TYR A 120 2.94 -19.86 -0.96
C TYR A 120 3.39 -21.32 -1.00
N SER A 121 3.91 -21.82 0.11
CA SER A 121 4.38 -23.21 0.26
C SER A 121 4.04 -23.78 1.65
N ASP A 122 4.38 -25.04 1.88
CA ASP A 122 4.26 -25.67 3.21
C ASP A 122 5.28 -25.13 4.23
N GLY A 123 6.27 -24.34 3.80
CA GLY A 123 7.27 -23.72 4.66
C GLY A 123 6.73 -22.70 5.66
N PRO A 124 7.60 -22.05 6.46
CA PRO A 124 7.20 -21.21 7.60
C PRO A 124 6.50 -19.91 7.20
N LEU A 125 6.69 -19.43 5.96
CA LEU A 125 6.08 -18.21 5.45
C LEU A 125 4.61 -18.47 5.08
N LYS A 126 3.68 -17.89 5.84
CA LYS A 126 2.24 -17.98 5.62
C LYS A 126 1.63 -16.59 5.50
N PHE A 127 0.59 -16.49 4.69
CA PHE A 127 -0.27 -15.31 4.66
C PHE A 127 -1.07 -15.22 5.96
N ALA A 128 -0.85 -14.17 6.76
CA ALA A 128 -1.58 -13.96 8.01
C ALA A 128 -2.80 -13.07 7.78
N ASN A 129 -2.58 -11.89 7.18
CA ASN A 129 -3.64 -10.94 6.82
C ASN A 129 -3.15 -10.03 5.68
N PRO A 130 -4.00 -9.16 5.10
CA PRO A 130 -3.60 -8.29 4.00
C PRO A 130 -2.35 -7.42 4.23
N HIS A 131 -1.94 -7.19 5.47
CA HIS A 131 -0.79 -6.36 5.84
C HIS A 131 0.40 -7.16 6.41
N ALA A 132 0.32 -8.50 6.46
CA ALA A 132 1.34 -9.32 7.12
C ALA A 132 1.46 -10.76 6.57
N LEU A 133 2.71 -11.19 6.37
CA LEU A 133 3.10 -12.59 6.40
C LEU A 133 3.51 -12.99 7.82
N THR A 134 3.59 -14.29 8.12
CA THR A 134 4.07 -14.76 9.42
C THR A 134 5.52 -14.41 9.71
N ASP A 135 6.34 -14.25 8.67
CA ASP A 135 7.69 -13.67 8.80
C ASP A 135 7.57 -12.14 8.83
N PRO A 136 7.95 -11.49 9.95
CA PRO A 136 7.84 -10.04 10.09
C PRO A 136 8.87 -9.27 9.27
N ARG A 137 9.93 -9.94 8.78
CA ARG A 137 11.03 -9.27 8.08
C ARG A 137 10.54 -8.79 6.71
N PRO A 138 10.60 -7.48 6.40
CA PRO A 138 10.23 -7.00 5.08
C PRO A 138 11.19 -7.55 4.03
N SER A 139 10.65 -7.94 2.87
CA SER A 139 11.48 -8.34 1.74
C SER A 139 12.31 -7.15 1.23
N PRO A 140 13.58 -7.36 0.83
CA PRO A 140 14.40 -6.30 0.22
C PRO A 140 13.96 -5.96 -1.21
N LEU A 141 13.03 -6.71 -1.80
CA LEU A 141 12.43 -6.38 -3.10
C LEU A 141 11.17 -5.56 -2.89
N VAL A 142 11.20 -4.30 -3.32
CA VAL A 142 10.06 -3.38 -3.25
C VAL A 142 9.33 -3.37 -4.59
N ALA A 143 8.01 -3.60 -4.55
CA ALA A 143 7.12 -3.51 -5.71
C ALA A 143 5.84 -2.75 -5.29
N PRO A 144 5.75 -1.44 -5.58
CA PRO A 144 4.60 -0.65 -5.14
C PRO A 144 3.25 -1.12 -5.69
N LEU A 145 2.20 -0.86 -4.92
CA LEU A 145 0.81 -0.96 -5.34
C LEU A 145 0.28 0.45 -5.61
N LEU A 146 -0.06 0.76 -6.84
CA LEU A 146 -0.86 1.93 -7.15
C LEU A 146 -2.28 1.68 -6.67
N HIS A 147 -2.81 2.55 -5.81
CA HIS A 147 -4.10 2.37 -5.17
C HIS A 147 -5.05 3.51 -5.55
N PHE A 148 -6.08 3.16 -6.32
CA PHE A 148 -7.04 4.10 -6.92
C PHE A 148 -8.25 4.29 -6.00
N LYS A 149 -7.98 4.72 -4.76
CA LYS A 149 -9.01 4.89 -3.73
C LYS A 149 -9.93 6.08 -4.00
N PHE A 150 -9.36 7.20 -4.44
CA PHE A 150 -10.02 8.50 -4.55
C PHE A 150 -10.68 8.72 -5.92
N LEU A 151 -11.34 7.69 -6.44
CA LEU A 151 -12.18 7.81 -7.63
C LEU A 151 -13.47 8.58 -7.29
N SER A 152 -14.18 9.07 -8.31
CA SER A 152 -15.44 9.82 -8.18
C SER A 152 -16.54 9.14 -7.35
N ASP A 153 -16.46 7.81 -7.19
CA ASP A 153 -17.41 7.00 -6.41
C ASP A 153 -17.00 6.84 -4.94
N PHE A 154 -15.92 7.51 -4.51
CA PHE A 154 -15.35 7.30 -3.18
C PHE A 154 -16.30 7.74 -2.05
N GLU A 155 -17.11 8.78 -2.23
CA GLU A 155 -18.12 9.15 -1.23
C GLU A 155 -19.16 8.02 -1.03
N GLU A 156 -19.63 7.42 -2.12
CA GLU A 156 -20.56 6.28 -2.07
C GLU A 156 -19.92 5.08 -1.36
N LYS A 157 -18.62 4.84 -1.58
CA LYS A 157 -17.84 3.82 -0.87
C LYS A 157 -17.73 4.13 0.63
N CYS A 158 -17.52 5.40 1.00
CA CYS A 158 -17.52 5.83 2.41
C CYS A 158 -18.87 5.57 3.07
N ASP A 159 -19.97 5.97 2.44
CA ASP A 159 -21.32 5.74 2.96
C ASP A 159 -21.60 4.26 3.20
N LYS A 160 -21.28 3.43 2.20
CA LYS A 160 -21.43 1.98 2.32
C LYS A 160 -20.59 1.41 3.46
N ALA A 161 -19.32 1.79 3.58
CA ALA A 161 -18.45 1.33 4.66
C ALA A 161 -18.99 1.69 6.05
N ILE A 162 -19.54 2.90 6.20
CA ILE A 162 -20.13 3.42 7.44
C ILE A 162 -21.42 2.66 7.80
N ILE A 163 -22.32 2.47 6.83
CA ILE A 163 -23.59 1.74 7.02
C ILE A 163 -23.33 0.29 7.43
N GLU A 164 -22.36 -0.35 6.77
CA GLU A 164 -22.05 -1.76 7.01
C GLU A 164 -21.12 -1.97 8.23
N ASN A 165 -20.61 -0.90 8.86
CA ASN A 165 -19.57 -0.94 9.89
C ASN A 165 -18.35 -1.81 9.50
N LYS A 166 -18.02 -1.81 8.20
CA LYS A 166 -16.89 -2.59 7.68
C LYS A 166 -15.59 -1.82 7.75
N HIS A 167 -14.49 -2.52 7.51
CA HIS A 167 -13.11 -2.02 7.64
C HIS A 167 -12.66 -1.81 9.09
N TRP A 168 -11.45 -1.29 9.25
CA TRP A 168 -10.81 -1.12 10.54
C TRP A 168 -11.60 -0.18 11.45
N ASN A 169 -11.70 -0.55 12.73
CA ASN A 169 -12.33 0.24 13.80
C ASN A 169 -13.74 0.78 13.45
N ASN A 170 -14.65 -0.08 12.97
CA ASN A 170 -16.03 0.29 12.62
C ASN A 170 -16.13 1.46 11.61
N ALA A 171 -15.29 1.42 10.58
CA ALA A 171 -15.17 2.44 9.55
C ALA A 171 -14.68 3.81 10.06
N SER A 172 -13.90 3.87 11.14
CA SER A 172 -13.39 5.14 11.74
C SER A 172 -12.75 6.06 10.69
N GLU A 173 -11.86 5.50 9.85
CA GLU A 173 -11.23 6.20 8.73
C GLU A 173 -12.25 6.88 7.80
N TYR A 174 -13.33 6.16 7.43
CA TYR A 174 -14.35 6.64 6.50
C TYR A 174 -15.26 7.69 7.15
N ARG A 175 -15.56 7.54 8.45
CA ARG A 175 -16.31 8.55 9.22
C ARG A 175 -15.53 9.86 9.27
N GLN A 176 -14.21 9.78 9.42
CA GLN A 176 -13.37 10.97 9.46
C GLN A 176 -13.23 11.64 8.08
N TYR A 177 -13.13 10.87 6.99
CA TYR A 177 -13.20 11.46 5.64
C TYR A 177 -14.49 12.24 5.41
N LYS A 178 -15.63 11.74 5.90
CA LYS A 178 -16.90 12.48 5.89
C LYS A 178 -16.86 13.73 6.76
N ALA A 179 -16.38 13.62 8.00
CA ALA A 179 -16.29 14.75 8.92
C ALA A 179 -15.38 15.87 8.38
N ASN A 180 -14.31 15.51 7.68
CA ASN A 180 -13.35 16.43 7.07
C ASN A 180 -13.78 16.91 5.68
N ASN A 181 -14.95 16.50 5.19
CA ASN A 181 -15.54 16.88 3.91
C ASN A 181 -14.57 16.79 2.71
N ILE A 182 -13.79 15.71 2.66
CA ILE A 182 -12.66 15.60 1.72
C ILE A 182 -13.11 15.49 0.27
N PHE A 183 -14.40 15.20 0.03
CA PHE A 183 -14.96 15.02 -1.31
C PHE A 183 -15.04 16.33 -2.10
N GLU A 184 -15.18 17.45 -1.40
CA GLU A 184 -15.34 18.79 -1.99
C GLU A 184 -14.00 19.54 -2.12
N ILE A 185 -12.94 19.04 -1.46
CA ILE A 185 -11.64 19.69 -1.43
C ILE A 185 -10.81 19.25 -2.64
N GLU A 186 -10.06 20.17 -3.22
CA GLU A 186 -9.08 19.85 -4.26
C GLU A 186 -8.03 18.86 -3.73
N MET A 187 -7.86 17.72 -4.40
CA MET A 187 -6.94 16.67 -3.93
C MET A 187 -5.47 17.04 -4.20
N LYS A 188 -5.23 17.77 -5.29
CA LYS A 188 -3.93 18.29 -5.71
C LYS A 188 -3.36 19.27 -4.68
N THR A 189 -2.07 19.14 -4.43
CA THR A 189 -1.27 20.09 -3.68
C THR A 189 -0.17 20.66 -4.59
N GLU A 190 0.54 21.68 -4.11
CA GLU A 190 1.70 22.23 -4.81
C GLU A 190 2.82 21.20 -5.01
N ASP A 191 2.94 20.25 -4.07
CA ASP A 191 3.97 19.21 -4.08
C ASP A 191 3.53 17.90 -4.76
N SER A 192 2.29 17.82 -5.25
CA SER A 192 1.77 16.64 -5.95
C SER A 192 2.68 16.26 -7.12
N ILE A 193 3.03 14.98 -7.21
CA ILE A 193 3.82 14.45 -8.32
C ILE A 193 2.95 13.64 -9.26
N ALA A 194 3.26 13.69 -10.56
CA ALA A 194 2.58 12.90 -11.57
C ALA A 194 3.24 11.52 -11.74
N ILE A 195 2.42 10.47 -11.71
CA ILE A 195 2.80 9.08 -12.00
C ILE A 195 2.27 8.73 -13.39
N ASN A 196 3.06 9.02 -14.42
CA ASN A 196 2.70 8.79 -15.82
C ASN A 196 3.29 7.50 -16.39
N SER A 197 4.31 6.97 -15.73
CA SER A 197 5.04 5.77 -16.13
C SER A 197 5.51 4.98 -14.90
N ASP A 198 5.96 3.74 -15.14
CA ASP A 198 6.51 2.92 -14.07
C ASP A 198 7.86 3.43 -13.52
N GLN A 199 8.55 4.30 -14.26
CA GLN A 199 9.80 4.94 -13.83
C GLN A 199 9.57 6.00 -12.75
N ASP A 200 8.39 6.63 -12.73
CA ASP A 200 8.03 7.63 -11.73
C ASP A 200 7.92 7.03 -10.31
N LEU A 201 7.92 5.69 -10.20
CA LEU A 201 7.94 4.95 -8.95
C LEU A 201 9.34 4.77 -8.34
N GLN A 202 10.39 5.06 -9.10
CA GLN A 202 11.77 4.84 -8.67
C GLN A 202 12.12 5.57 -7.35
N PRO A 203 11.68 6.83 -7.10
CA PRO A 203 11.90 7.49 -5.81
C PRO A 203 11.30 6.73 -4.61
N TYR A 204 10.08 6.21 -4.73
CA TYR A 204 9.44 5.40 -3.69
C TYR A 204 10.20 4.10 -3.46
N ILE A 205 10.55 3.41 -4.54
CA ILE A 205 11.27 2.14 -4.48
C ILE A 205 12.62 2.33 -3.78
N ASN A 206 13.36 3.37 -4.14
CA ASN A 206 14.65 3.68 -3.53
C ASN A 206 14.49 4.00 -2.03
N ALA A 207 13.59 4.91 -1.68
CA ALA A 207 13.39 5.34 -0.30
C ALA A 207 12.99 4.17 0.62
N PHE A 208 12.03 3.34 0.19
CA PHE A 208 11.60 2.19 0.99
C PHE A 208 12.65 1.08 1.04
N THR A 209 13.40 0.86 -0.06
CA THR A 209 14.55 -0.06 -0.06
C THR A 209 15.60 0.38 0.96
N ASP A 210 15.89 1.68 1.04
CA ASP A 210 16.89 2.22 1.96
C ASP A 210 16.42 2.15 3.42
N VAL A 211 15.12 2.32 3.70
CA VAL A 211 14.56 2.04 5.02
C VAL A 211 14.73 0.57 5.41
N ILE A 212 14.45 -0.36 4.48
CA ILE A 212 14.57 -1.80 4.72
C ILE A 212 16.03 -2.18 4.98
N LYS A 213 16.97 -1.67 4.17
CA LYS A 213 18.41 -1.91 4.33
C LYS A 213 18.97 -1.38 5.65
N ARG A 214 18.50 -0.20 6.10
CA ARG A 214 18.92 0.38 7.38
C ARG A 214 18.47 -0.47 8.58
N GLY A 215 17.36 -1.20 8.45
CA GLY A 215 16.82 -2.02 9.52
C GLY A 215 16.21 -1.20 10.68
N PRO A 216 15.72 -1.87 11.74
CA PRO A 216 15.17 -1.21 12.92
C PRO A 216 16.24 -0.42 13.67
N HIS A 217 15.84 0.72 14.26
CA HIS A 217 16.73 1.50 15.11
C HIS A 217 17.18 0.68 16.33
N PRO A 218 18.46 0.76 16.77
CA PRO A 218 18.99 -0.06 17.86
C PRO A 218 18.18 -0.04 19.18
N SER A 219 17.48 1.06 19.47
CA SER A 219 16.63 1.18 20.66
C SER A 219 15.37 0.31 20.64
N LEU A 220 14.93 -0.16 19.47
CA LEU A 220 13.80 -1.12 19.38
C LEU A 220 14.21 -2.55 19.78
N ASN A 221 15.51 -2.86 19.79
CA ASN A 221 16.03 -4.18 20.18
C ASN A 221 16.16 -4.36 21.71
N GLN A 222 15.87 -3.33 22.52
CA GLN A 222 16.10 -3.36 23.97
C GLN A 222 14.87 -3.77 24.82
N HIS A 223 13.75 -4.16 24.20
CA HIS A 223 12.52 -4.51 24.93
C HIS A 223 12.03 -5.95 24.75
N SER A 224 12.87 -6.87 24.25
CA SER A 224 12.50 -8.29 24.08
C SER A 224 13.10 -9.23 25.14
N GLU A 225 13.33 -8.76 26.36
CA GLU A 225 13.61 -9.65 27.51
C GLU A 225 12.79 -9.23 28.74
N LYS A 226 11.55 -9.73 28.81
CA LYS A 226 10.98 -10.12 30.10
C LYS A 226 10.44 -11.53 29.98
N PRO A 227 11.00 -12.51 30.70
CA PRO A 227 10.46 -13.86 30.71
C PRO A 227 9.08 -13.86 31.37
N SER A 228 8.17 -14.63 30.78
CA SER A 228 6.86 -14.98 31.30
C SER A 228 6.96 -15.56 32.72
N ALA A 229 6.13 -15.04 33.61
CA ALA A 229 5.61 -15.76 34.78
C ALA A 229 4.14 -16.08 34.52
#